data_AF-E4UB51-F1
#
_entry.id   AF-E4UB51-F1
#
_cell.length_a   1.000
_cell.length_b   1.000
_cell.length_c   1.000
_cell.angle_alpha   90.00
_cell.angle_beta   90.00
_cell.angle_gamma   90.00
#
_symmetry.space_group_name_H-M   'P 1'
#
loop_
_entity.id
_entity.type
_entity.pdbx_description
1 polymer ?
#
loop_
_entity_poly.entity_id
_entity_poly.type
_entity_poly.pdbx_seq_one_letter_code
_entity_poly.pdbx_strand_id
1 'polypeptide(L)'
;MRIDWPELLRTVTINSLPFHLPQDFHRPLPSGAVIMPDHSLARPVIHSVDWEIVKKTSQDPWYWIDNRILHLSPSPPATFRYFSKNWVIGSQQNPKQIITADDDSTIFPRYLLIKDIIWRWRRAQGLSFDDYLREFDSAVIAEKILFLGG
;
A
#
# COMPACT_ATOMS: atom_id res chain seq x y z
N MET A 1 0.14 4.55 9.62
CA MET A 1 -0.47 5.80 9.13
C MET A 1 -1.66 5.45 8.23
N ARG A 2 -2.79 6.17 8.28
CA ARG A 2 -4.01 5.85 7.49
C ARG A 2 -3.90 6.27 6.01
N ILE A 3 -2.75 6.81 5.60
CA ILE A 3 -2.60 7.53 4.34
C ILE A 3 -1.78 6.68 3.37
N ASP A 4 -2.33 6.51 2.17
CA ASP A 4 -1.67 5.91 1.02
C ASP A 4 -0.61 6.91 0.52
N TRP A 5 0.66 6.61 0.79
CA TRP A 5 1.80 7.45 0.42
C TRP A 5 2.40 7.00 -0.91
N PRO A 6 2.58 7.89 -1.90
CA PRO A 6 3.02 7.50 -3.24
C PRO A 6 4.34 6.72 -3.27
N GLU A 7 5.33 7.12 -2.47
CA GLU A 7 6.65 6.47 -2.46
C GLU A 7 6.64 5.04 -1.89
N LEU A 8 5.59 4.66 -1.16
CA LEU A 8 5.38 3.29 -0.70
C LEU A 8 4.77 2.39 -1.77
N LEU A 9 4.28 2.95 -2.88
CA LEU A 9 3.73 2.18 -3.99
C LEU A 9 4.86 1.42 -4.68
N ARG A 10 4.62 0.13 -4.91
CA ARG A 10 5.50 -0.77 -5.64
C ARG A 10 4.72 -1.45 -6.74
N THR A 11 5.43 -1.74 -7.83
CA THR A 11 4.89 -2.39 -9.02
C THR A 11 5.76 -3.59 -9.34
N VAL A 12 5.14 -4.74 -9.55
CA VAL A 12 5.82 -5.99 -9.90
C VAL A 12 5.05 -6.71 -11.00
N THR A 13 5.76 -7.36 -11.92
CA THR A 13 5.13 -8.16 -12.97
C THR A 13 4.97 -9.60 -12.48
N ILE A 14 3.77 -10.14 -12.67
CA ILE A 14 3.45 -11.54 -12.48
C ILE A 14 3.62 -12.22 -13.83
N ASN A 15 4.57 -13.16 -13.94
CA ASN A 15 4.83 -13.91 -15.18
C ASN A 15 4.35 -15.36 -15.12
N SER A 16 4.21 -15.94 -13.93
CA SER A 16 3.82 -17.33 -13.72
C SER A 16 3.14 -17.49 -12.36
N LEU A 17 2.36 -18.58 -12.21
CA LEU A 17 1.75 -18.99 -10.94
C LEU A 17 2.41 -20.29 -10.44
N PRO A 18 2.53 -20.51 -9.11
CA PRO A 18 2.10 -19.61 -8.03
C PRO A 18 3.01 -18.37 -7.91
N PHE A 19 2.40 -17.19 -7.73
CA PHE A 19 3.14 -15.96 -7.50
C PHE A 19 3.24 -15.68 -6.01
N HIS A 20 4.46 -15.74 -5.47
CA HIS A 20 4.71 -15.36 -4.09
C HIS A 20 4.82 -13.85 -3.97
N LEU A 21 4.07 -13.26 -3.04
CA LEU A 21 4.11 -11.83 -2.79
C LEU A 21 5.52 -11.43 -2.32
N PRO A 22 6.01 -10.24 -2.73
CA PRO A 22 7.26 -9.69 -2.25
C PRO A 22 7.33 -9.64 -0.72
N GLN A 23 8.55 -9.77 -0.16
CA GLN A 23 8.74 -9.81 1.30
C GLN A 23 8.24 -8.54 2.00
N ASP A 24 8.33 -7.41 1.32
CA ASP A 24 7.92 -6.08 1.77
C ASP A 24 6.43 -5.78 1.54
N PHE A 25 5.67 -6.72 0.97
CA PHE A 25 4.23 -6.56 0.76
C PHE A 25 3.48 -6.24 2.07
N HIS A 26 2.70 -5.16 2.05
CA HIS A 26 1.76 -4.80 3.11
C HIS A 26 0.32 -5.08 2.72
N ARG A 27 -0.15 -4.48 1.61
CA ARG A 27 -1.52 -4.62 1.10
C ARG A 27 -1.60 -4.28 -0.39
N PRO A 28 -2.59 -4.82 -1.13
CA PRO A 28 -2.83 -4.40 -2.51
C PRO A 28 -3.27 -2.92 -2.56
N LEU A 29 -3.06 -2.29 -3.72
CA LEU A 29 -3.65 -0.99 -4.00
C LEU A 29 -5.19 -1.14 -3.99
N PRO A 30 -5.96 -0.33 -3.22
CA PRO A 30 -7.40 -0.54 -3.04
C PRO A 30 -8.22 -0.58 -4.34
N SER A 31 -7.75 0.11 -5.38
CA SER A 31 -8.36 0.09 -6.71
C SER A 31 -7.30 -0.19 -7.77
N GLY A 32 -7.55 -1.18 -8.62
CA GLY A 32 -6.62 -1.55 -9.70
C GLY A 32 -5.30 -2.13 -9.22
N ALA A 33 -5.30 -2.94 -8.16
CA ALA A 33 -4.09 -3.63 -7.71
C ALA A 33 -3.48 -4.50 -8.82
N VAL A 34 -4.31 -5.16 -9.61
CA VAL A 34 -3.85 -6.02 -10.71
C VAL A 34 -4.34 -5.45 -12.03
N ILE A 35 -3.41 -5.25 -12.96
CA ILE A 35 -3.67 -4.77 -14.32
C ILE A 35 -3.27 -5.88 -15.29
N MET A 36 -4.19 -6.28 -16.13
CA MET A 36 -3.98 -7.27 -17.17
C MET A 36 -3.29 -6.63 -18.40
N PRO A 37 -2.76 -7.42 -19.35
CA PRO A 37 -2.04 -6.88 -20.53
C PRO A 37 -2.94 -6.04 -21.45
N ASP A 38 -4.24 -6.32 -21.46
CA ASP A 38 -5.27 -5.56 -22.17
C ASP A 38 -5.72 -4.29 -21.42
N HIS A 39 -5.02 -3.92 -20.35
CA HIS A 39 -5.34 -2.81 -19.44
C HIS A 39 -6.63 -2.97 -18.63
N SER A 40 -7.28 -4.13 -18.69
CA SER A 40 -8.39 -4.44 -17.79
C SER A 40 -7.88 -4.62 -16.35
N LEU A 41 -8.73 -4.28 -15.38
CA LEU A 41 -8.40 -4.36 -13.96
C LEU A 41 -8.98 -5.63 -13.37
N ALA A 42 -8.14 -6.45 -12.74
CA ALA A 42 -8.63 -7.62 -12.03
C ALA A 42 -9.27 -7.23 -10.69
N ARG A 43 -10.43 -7.83 -10.42
CA ARG A 43 -11.22 -7.55 -9.23
C ARG A 43 -10.76 -8.42 -8.05
N PRO A 44 -10.69 -7.88 -6.82
CA PRO A 44 -10.34 -8.66 -5.65
C PRO A 44 -11.46 -9.63 -5.28
N VAL A 45 -11.07 -10.83 -4.88
CA VAL A 45 -11.91 -11.76 -4.14
C VAL A 45 -11.48 -11.80 -2.68
N ILE A 46 -12.43 -11.85 -1.75
CA ILE A 46 -12.15 -11.86 -0.31
C ILE A 46 -12.25 -13.29 0.23
N HIS A 47 -13.27 -14.04 -0.17
CA HIS A 47 -13.54 -15.39 0.34
C HIS A 47 -13.05 -16.47 -0.62
N SER A 48 -12.47 -17.54 -0.07
CA SER A 48 -11.99 -18.69 -0.85
C SER A 48 -13.09 -19.37 -1.66
N VAL A 49 -14.32 -19.43 -1.14
CA VAL A 49 -15.46 -20.02 -1.84
C VAL A 49 -15.80 -19.26 -3.11
N ASP A 50 -15.82 -17.92 -3.04
CA ASP A 50 -16.07 -17.07 -4.20
C ASP A 50 -14.98 -17.25 -5.26
N TRP A 51 -13.73 -17.44 -4.82
CA TRP A 51 -12.59 -17.68 -5.72
C TRP A 51 -12.79 -18.95 -6.54
N GLU A 52 -13.21 -20.04 -5.90
CA GLU A 52 -13.46 -21.33 -6.57
C GLU A 52 -14.55 -21.24 -7.65
N ILE A 53 -15.51 -20.32 -7.47
CA ILE A 53 -16.60 -20.07 -8.42
C ILE A 53 -16.12 -19.17 -9.56
N VAL A 54 -15.57 -17.99 -9.25
CA VAL A 54 -15.24 -16.99 -10.28
C VAL A 54 -14.15 -17.48 -11.23
N LYS A 55 -13.17 -18.24 -10.73
CA LYS A 55 -12.08 -18.77 -11.58
C LYS A 55 -12.54 -19.75 -12.66
N LYS A 56 -13.76 -20.32 -12.52
CA LYS A 56 -14.34 -21.27 -13.49
C LYS A 56 -15.41 -20.62 -14.37
N THR A 57 -16.17 -19.69 -13.82
CA THR A 57 -17.41 -19.20 -14.44
C THR A 57 -17.23 -17.82 -15.08
N SER A 58 -16.32 -16.99 -14.57
CA SER A 58 -16.15 -15.61 -15.04
C SER A 58 -15.08 -15.53 -16.13
N GLN A 59 -15.36 -14.72 -17.16
CA GLN A 59 -14.37 -14.29 -18.15
C GLN A 59 -13.69 -12.97 -17.75
N ASP A 60 -14.25 -12.25 -16.77
CA ASP A 60 -13.64 -11.05 -16.21
C ASP A 60 -12.39 -11.44 -15.41
N PRO A 61 -11.36 -10.56 -15.34
CA PRO A 61 -10.21 -10.83 -14.50
C PRO A 61 -10.52 -10.70 -13.00
N TRP A 62 -10.07 -11.68 -12.22
CA TRP A 62 -10.16 -11.73 -10.76
C TRP A 62 -8.83 -12.15 -10.15
N TYR A 63 -8.54 -11.65 -8.96
CA TYR A 63 -7.41 -12.10 -8.17
C TYR A 63 -7.83 -12.39 -6.72
N TRP A 64 -7.12 -13.33 -6.11
CA TRP A 64 -7.29 -13.66 -4.70
C TRP A 64 -5.91 -13.77 -4.05
N ILE A 65 -5.77 -13.26 -2.83
CA ILE A 65 -4.53 -13.34 -2.07
C ILE A 65 -4.80 -14.24 -0.87
N ASP A 66 -4.07 -15.35 -0.79
CA ASP A 66 -4.10 -16.27 0.34
C ASP A 66 -2.69 -16.66 0.75
N ASN A 67 -2.40 -16.63 2.05
CA ASN A 67 -1.10 -17.03 2.62
C ASN A 67 0.15 -16.55 1.84
N ARG A 68 0.19 -15.27 1.45
CA ARG A 68 1.26 -14.64 0.62
C ARG A 68 1.42 -15.21 -0.79
N ILE A 69 0.41 -15.89 -1.30
CA ILE A 69 0.30 -16.34 -2.69
C ILE A 69 -0.79 -15.52 -3.36
N LEU A 70 -0.49 -14.96 -4.53
CA LEU A 70 -1.47 -14.32 -5.38
C LEU A 70 -1.94 -15.32 -6.42
N HIS A 71 -3.24 -15.56 -6.42
CA HIS A 71 -3.96 -16.31 -7.44
C HIS A 71 -4.59 -15.35 -8.43
N LEU A 72 -4.55 -15.70 -9.71
CA LEU A 72 -5.01 -14.85 -10.80
C LEU A 72 -5.78 -15.67 -11.84
N SER A 73 -6.90 -15.12 -12.31
CA SER A 73 -7.72 -15.66 -13.39
C SER A 73 -8.16 -14.50 -14.28
N PRO A 74 -7.92 -14.51 -15.61
CA PRO A 74 -7.18 -15.52 -16.34
C PRO A 74 -5.69 -15.55 -15.95
N SER A 75 -4.97 -16.56 -16.40
CA SER A 75 -3.55 -16.72 -16.04
C SER A 75 -2.69 -15.53 -16.48
N PRO A 76 -1.49 -15.33 -15.87
CA PRO A 76 -0.57 -14.24 -16.20
C PRO A 76 -0.19 -14.19 -17.70
N PRO A 77 0.40 -13.10 -18.19
CA PRO A 77 1.07 -12.03 -17.43
C PRO A 77 0.11 -10.98 -16.86
N ALA A 78 0.50 -10.34 -15.75
CA ALA A 78 -0.22 -9.19 -15.19
C ALA A 78 0.72 -8.29 -14.39
N THR A 79 0.35 -7.03 -14.20
CA THR A 79 1.07 -6.08 -13.34
C THR A 79 0.37 -5.98 -12.01
N PHE A 80 1.09 -6.22 -10.91
CA PHE A 80 0.60 -6.09 -9.55
C PHE A 80 1.18 -4.85 -8.87
N ARG A 81 0.29 -4.03 -8.30
CA ARG A 81 0.57 -2.80 -7.56
C ARG A 81 0.16 -2.98 -6.11
N TYR A 82 1.10 -2.70 -5.22
CA TYR A 82 0.91 -2.87 -3.77
C TYR A 82 1.63 -1.79 -2.98
N PHE A 83 1.22 -1.60 -1.73
CA PHE A 83 1.96 -0.77 -0.78
C PHE A 83 2.99 -1.60 -0.05
N SER A 84 4.22 -1.11 0.00
CA SER A 84 5.29 -1.67 0.81
C SER A 84 5.10 -1.34 2.29
N LYS A 85 5.55 -2.23 3.16
CA LYS A 85 5.68 -2.00 4.61
C LYS A 85 7.00 -1.31 4.98
N ASN A 86 7.91 -1.10 4.02
CA ASN A 86 9.21 -0.51 4.28
C ASN A 86 9.11 1.02 4.22
N TRP A 87 8.81 1.64 5.36
CA TRP A 87 8.64 3.09 5.50
C TRP A 87 9.86 3.82 6.09
N VAL A 88 10.89 3.06 6.47
CA VAL A 88 12.14 3.55 7.05
C VAL A 88 13.25 3.38 6.01
N ILE A 89 14.14 4.36 5.93
CA ILE A 89 15.33 4.36 5.09
C ILE A 89 16.53 4.27 6.03
N GLY A 90 17.20 3.14 6.03
CA GLY A 90 18.43 2.94 6.81
C GLY A 90 19.68 3.43 6.09
N SER A 91 20.83 3.19 6.70
CA SER A 91 22.14 3.45 6.11
C SER A 91 22.24 2.90 4.68
N GLN A 92 22.85 3.68 3.78
CA GLN A 92 22.98 3.36 2.35
C GLN A 92 21.65 3.28 1.57
N GLN A 93 20.62 4.02 2.01
CA GLN A 93 19.32 4.07 1.32
C GLN A 93 18.56 2.73 1.28
N ASN A 94 18.85 1.84 2.24
CA ASN A 94 18.20 0.53 2.30
C ASN A 94 16.80 0.64 2.92
N PRO A 95 15.72 0.27 2.20
CA PRO A 95 14.36 0.34 2.73
C PRO A 95 14.13 -0.76 3.76
N LYS A 96 13.60 -0.40 4.93
CA LYS A 96 13.27 -1.32 6.03
C LYS A 96 11.98 -0.93 6.74
N GLN A 97 11.47 -1.84 7.57
CA GLN A 97 10.19 -1.69 8.26
C GLN A 97 10.32 -1.04 9.65
N ILE A 98 11.50 -1.11 10.27
CA ILE A 98 11.70 -0.75 11.69
C ILE A 98 12.87 0.23 11.79
N ILE A 99 12.71 1.26 12.62
CA ILE A 99 13.80 2.15 13.03
C ILE A 99 14.67 1.39 14.02
N THR A 100 15.95 1.23 13.71
CA THR A 100 16.92 0.48 14.52
C THR A 100 18.19 1.27 14.82
N ALA A 101 18.38 2.42 14.18
CA ALA A 101 19.57 3.27 14.35
C ALA A 101 19.18 4.76 14.29
N ASP A 102 20.01 5.61 14.89
CA ASP A 102 19.76 7.05 14.99
C ASP A 102 19.88 7.79 13.66
N ASP A 103 20.64 7.23 12.71
CA ASP A 103 20.81 7.74 11.35
C ASP A 103 19.70 7.28 10.40
N ASP A 104 18.73 6.51 10.88
CA ASP A 104 17.56 6.14 10.10
C ASP A 104 16.71 7.38 9.80
N SER A 105 16.25 7.45 8.56
CA SER A 105 15.29 8.43 8.12
C SER A 105 13.99 7.75 7.71
N THR A 106 12.95 8.55 7.47
CA THR A 106 11.63 8.06 7.12
C THR A 106 11.27 8.57 5.73
N ILE A 107 10.56 7.74 4.97
CA ILE A 107 9.97 8.15 3.68
C ILE A 107 9.02 9.34 3.88
N PHE A 108 8.32 9.36 5.02
CA PHE A 108 7.48 10.48 5.38
C PHE A 108 8.33 11.69 5.81
N PRO A 109 7.96 12.91 5.40
CA PRO A 109 8.51 14.13 5.96
C PRO A 109 8.39 14.15 7.50
N ARG A 110 9.50 14.45 8.20
CA ARG A 110 9.57 14.42 9.67
C ARG A 110 8.46 15.23 10.34
N TYR A 111 8.13 16.40 9.79
CA TYR A 111 7.12 17.27 10.36
C TYR A 111 5.70 16.67 10.28
N LEU A 112 5.39 15.88 9.24
CA LEU A 112 4.11 15.15 9.13
C LEU A 112 4.00 14.08 10.20
N LEU A 113 5.09 13.35 10.46
CA LEU A 113 5.12 12.34 11.52
C LEU A 113 4.90 12.98 12.90
N ILE A 114 5.54 14.11 13.16
CA ILE A 114 5.34 14.86 14.41
C ILE A 114 3.87 15.27 14.55
N LYS A 115 3.25 15.83 13.50
CA LYS A 115 1.82 16.18 13.52
C LYS A 115 0.93 14.96 13.75
N ASP A 116 1.19 13.82 13.09
CA ASP A 116 0.42 12.57 13.27
C ASP A 116 0.49 12.08 14.72
N ILE A 117 1.65 12.19 15.37
CA ILE A 117 1.84 11.80 16.77
C ILE A 117 1.08 12.75 17.71
N ILE A 118 1.18 14.06 17.50
CA ILE A 118 0.59 15.07 18.40
C ILE A 118 -0.94 14.89 18.50
N TRP A 119 -1.66 14.83 17.38
CA TRP A 119 -3.13 14.75 17.45
C TRP A 119 -3.60 13.42 18.05
N ARG A 120 -2.91 12.30 17.76
CA ARG A 120 -3.22 10.97 18.33
C ARG A 120 -2.99 10.94 19.83
N TRP A 121 -1.88 11.51 20.27
CA TRP A 121 -1.58 11.62 21.69
C TRP A 121 -2.64 12.45 22.41
N ARG A 122 -2.99 13.63 21.88
CA ARG A 122 -4.05 14.48 22.45
C ARG A 122 -5.39 13.75 22.53
N ARG A 123 -5.79 13.04 21.47
CA ARG A 123 -6.99 12.21 21.46
C ARG A 123 -6.93 11.13 22.55
N ALA A 124 -5.80 10.45 22.70
CA ALA A 124 -5.63 9.41 23.73
C ALA A 124 -5.72 9.98 25.15
N GLN A 125 -5.31 11.23 25.35
CA GLN A 125 -5.44 11.94 26.63
C GLN A 125 -6.82 12.60 26.84
N GLY A 126 -7.77 12.46 25.90
CA GLY A 126 -9.08 13.13 25.97
C GLY A 126 -9.01 14.65 25.83
N LEU A 127 -7.91 15.19 25.31
CA LEU A 127 -7.72 16.62 25.06
C LEU A 127 -8.34 17.00 23.71
N SER A 128 -8.70 18.27 23.54
CA SER A 128 -9.14 18.81 22.24
C SER A 128 -8.06 18.56 21.18
N PHE A 129 -8.43 17.88 20.09
CA PHE A 129 -7.48 17.47 19.04
C PHE A 129 -7.92 17.88 17.62
N ASP A 130 -9.14 18.40 17.44
CA ASP A 130 -9.73 18.60 16.12
C ASP A 130 -8.93 19.56 15.24
N ASP A 131 -8.41 20.65 15.80
CA ASP A 131 -7.58 21.61 15.05
C ASP A 131 -6.25 20.97 14.62
N TYR A 132 -5.61 20.18 15.48
CA TYR A 132 -4.38 19.45 15.15
C TYR A 132 -4.60 18.39 14.08
N LEU A 133 -5.76 17.73 14.10
CA LEU A 133 -6.15 16.79 13.06
C LEU A 133 -6.37 17.51 11.73
N ARG A 134 -7.08 18.64 11.72
CA ARG A 134 -7.26 19.45 10.51
C ARG A 134 -5.93 19.95 9.95
N GLU A 135 -5.03 20.46 10.80
CA GLU A 135 -3.69 20.86 10.37
C GLU A 135 -2.90 19.71 9.76
N PHE A 136 -2.98 18.52 10.37
CA PHE A 136 -2.34 17.32 9.83
C PHE A 136 -2.92 16.94 8.46
N ASP A 137 -4.24 16.90 8.32
CA ASP A 137 -4.91 16.58 7.06
C ASP A 137 -4.55 17.59 5.97
N SER A 138 -4.52 18.90 6.29
CA SER A 138 -4.09 19.94 5.36
C SER A 138 -2.63 19.77 4.93
N ALA A 139 -1.74 19.46 5.88
CA ALA A 139 -0.33 19.24 5.58
C ALA A 139 -0.11 18.01 4.67
N VAL A 140 -0.85 16.93 4.92
CA VAL A 140 -0.84 15.72 4.07
C VAL A 140 -1.28 16.04 2.65
N ILE A 141 -2.35 16.82 2.49
CA ILE A 141 -2.87 17.21 1.17
C ILE A 141 -1.84 18.06 0.42
N ALA A 142 -1.23 19.03 1.10
CA ALA A 142 -0.21 19.89 0.50
C ALA A 142 0.98 19.07 -0.04
N GLU A 143 1.51 18.14 0.74
CA GLU A 143 2.59 17.25 0.30
C GLU A 143 2.19 16.39 -0.89
N LYS A 144 0.99 15.79 -0.85
CA LYS A 144 0.50 14.98 -1.97
C LYS A 144 0.40 15.77 -3.27
N ILE A 145 0.01 17.05 -3.21
CA ILE A 145 -0.06 17.92 -4.38
C ILE A 145 1.36 18.17 -4.93
N LEU A 146 2.34 18.43 -4.06
CA LEU A 146 3.73 18.61 -4.48
C LEU A 146 4.27 17.39 -5.22
N PHE A 147 3.94 16.18 -4.75
CA PHE A 147 4.32 14.93 -5.43
C PHE A 147 3.65 14.71 -6.79
N LEU A 148 2.46 15.30 -7.04
CA LEU A 148 1.72 15.14 -8.29
C LEU A 148 1.99 16.25 -9.31
N GLY A 149 2.45 17.41 -8.83
CA GLY A 149 2.73 18.60 -9.66
C GLY A 149 4.20 18.77 -10.06
N GLY A 150 5.07 17.83 -9.67
CA GLY A 150 6.50 17.80 -10.01
C GLY A 150 6.85 16.84 -11.13
#